data_AF-A0A7Y2YFL6-F1
#
_entry.id   AF-A0A7Y2YFL6-F1
#
_cell.length_a   1.000
_cell.length_b   1.000
_cell.length_c   1.000
_cell.angle_alpha   90.00
_cell.angle_beta   90.00
_cell.angle_gamma   90.00
#
_symmetry.space_group_name_H-M   'P 1'
#
loop_
_entity.id
_entity.type
_entity.pdbx_description
1 polymer ?
#
loop_
_entity_poly.entity_id
_entity_poly.type
_entity_poly.pdbx_seq_one_letter_code
_entity_poly.pdbx_strand_id
1 'polypeptide(L)'
;IPSSAHGTNPASAAMAGMKIVVVKCDAQGNVDLDDLKEKAAEHAERLSALMITYPSTHGVFEEDVREICDVVHRHGGQVYLDGANLNALVGCAAPGQFGADVSHLNLHRTFCIPHGGGGPGVGPICVGRHLEPHLPGHSLVDMGGASAGNRAIAAAPWGSAGILPISWAYVRMMGRDGMKKATQVAILSANYIAGRLADAFPVLYTGLNGRVAHECIIDIRPFKDSCGITEEDVAKRLIDFGFHSPTMSFPVPGTLMIEPTESEPLAEIDRFCDAMLAIREEIRAVEQGRADEQDNALKWAPHTPADLAGDWPHGYSREAAAYPVPGLYENKFWAPVSRVDNVFGDRNLVCACPPPEAWVSEAPDEDQEAA
;
A
#
# COMPACT_ATOMS: atom_id res chain seq x y z
N ILE A 1 8.64 -16.64 -7.44
CA ILE A 1 7.97 -15.43 -6.91
C ILE A 1 9.05 -14.54 -6.32
N PRO A 2 9.28 -13.32 -6.83
CA PRO A 2 10.24 -12.39 -6.26
C PRO A 2 9.96 -12.09 -4.78
N SER A 3 11.00 -11.88 -3.98
CA SER A 3 10.86 -11.56 -2.55
C SER A 3 10.13 -10.24 -2.27
N SER A 4 10.03 -9.36 -3.26
CA SER A 4 9.29 -8.10 -3.20
C SER A 4 7.79 -8.25 -3.43
N ALA A 5 7.32 -9.40 -3.94
CA ALA A 5 5.92 -9.57 -4.33
C ALA A 5 4.94 -9.38 -3.16
N HIS A 6 3.74 -8.89 -3.45
CA HIS A 6 2.68 -8.77 -2.46
C HIS A 6 2.37 -10.13 -1.80
N GLY A 7 2.07 -10.12 -0.49
CA GLY A 7 1.87 -11.35 0.29
C GLY A 7 0.74 -12.25 -0.21
N THR A 8 -0.20 -11.70 -0.98
CA THR A 8 -1.24 -12.49 -1.67
C THR A 8 -0.66 -13.44 -2.71
N ASN A 9 0.46 -13.11 -3.34
CA ASN A 9 1.01 -13.89 -4.45
C ASN A 9 1.46 -15.29 -3.98
N PRO A 10 2.34 -15.42 -2.95
CA PRO A 10 2.65 -16.73 -2.39
C PRO A 10 1.44 -17.40 -1.75
N ALA A 11 0.54 -16.67 -1.08
CA ALA A 11 -0.67 -17.27 -0.49
C ALA A 11 -1.60 -17.88 -1.56
N SER A 12 -1.83 -17.19 -2.68
CA SER A 12 -2.61 -17.67 -3.81
C SER A 12 -1.95 -18.85 -4.51
N ALA A 13 -0.62 -18.82 -4.69
CA ALA A 13 0.13 -19.94 -5.24
C ALA A 13 0.00 -21.20 -4.37
N ALA A 14 0.12 -21.06 -3.03
CA ALA A 14 -0.09 -22.16 -2.10
C ALA A 14 -1.52 -22.70 -2.15
N MET A 15 -2.52 -21.81 -2.20
CA MET A 15 -3.94 -22.18 -2.32
C MET A 15 -4.23 -22.94 -3.64
N ALA A 16 -3.54 -22.59 -4.72
CA ALA A 16 -3.59 -23.29 -6.01
C ALA A 16 -2.77 -24.60 -6.02
N GLY A 17 -2.16 -24.99 -4.90
CA GLY A 17 -1.36 -26.22 -4.78
C GLY A 17 0.03 -26.14 -5.42
N MET A 18 0.54 -24.94 -5.71
CA MET A 18 1.87 -24.75 -6.29
C MET A 18 2.97 -24.81 -5.22
N LYS A 19 4.13 -25.35 -5.59
CA LYS A 19 5.35 -25.24 -4.78
C LYS A 19 6.00 -23.88 -5.01
N ILE A 20 6.13 -23.08 -3.96
CA ILE A 20 6.69 -21.73 -4.03
C ILE A 20 8.22 -21.79 -4.01
N VAL A 21 8.83 -21.07 -4.96
CA VAL A 21 10.27 -20.83 -5.03
C VAL A 21 10.46 -19.32 -5.03
N VAL A 22 11.16 -18.82 -4.03
CA VAL A 22 11.44 -17.38 -3.87
C VAL A 22 12.59 -17.01 -4.80
N VAL A 23 12.44 -15.94 -5.57
CA VAL A 23 13.50 -15.32 -6.38
C VAL A 23 13.98 -14.08 -5.63
N LYS A 24 15.29 -13.84 -5.60
CA LYS A 24 15.86 -12.69 -4.88
C LYS A 24 15.53 -11.38 -5.60
N CYS A 25 15.72 -10.28 -4.87
CA CYS A 25 15.85 -8.95 -5.45
C CYS A 25 17.29 -8.47 -5.33
N ASP A 26 17.73 -7.67 -6.29
CA ASP A 26 19.05 -7.01 -6.25
C ASP A 26 19.08 -5.87 -5.21
N ALA A 27 20.23 -5.20 -5.09
CA ALA A 27 20.40 -4.09 -4.15
C ALA A 27 19.58 -2.84 -4.51
N GLN A 28 19.10 -2.75 -5.75
CA GLN A 28 18.23 -1.68 -6.27
C GLN A 28 16.74 -2.06 -6.17
N GLY A 29 16.43 -3.24 -5.63
CA GLY A 29 15.07 -3.73 -5.45
C GLY A 29 14.43 -4.34 -6.70
N ASN A 30 15.17 -4.54 -7.80
CA ASN A 30 14.66 -5.23 -8.99
C ASN A 30 14.69 -6.75 -8.79
N VAL A 31 14.03 -7.52 -9.65
CA VAL A 31 14.19 -8.96 -9.69
C VAL A 31 15.65 -9.31 -10.03
N ASP A 32 16.28 -10.15 -9.22
CA ASP A 32 17.61 -10.67 -9.51
C ASP A 32 17.52 -11.65 -10.69
N LEU A 33 17.94 -11.16 -11.87
CA LEU A 33 17.82 -11.89 -13.13
C LEU A 33 18.71 -13.14 -13.19
N ASP A 34 19.86 -13.13 -12.54
CA ASP A 34 20.77 -14.27 -12.50
C ASP A 34 20.20 -15.36 -11.58
N ASP A 35 19.71 -14.99 -10.39
CA ASP A 35 19.00 -15.91 -9.48
C ASP A 35 17.71 -16.47 -10.13
N LEU A 36 17.00 -15.66 -10.92
CA LEU A 36 15.85 -16.12 -11.71
C LEU A 36 16.27 -17.16 -12.77
N LYS A 37 17.34 -16.90 -13.54
CA LYS A 37 17.84 -17.82 -14.56
C LYS A 37 18.28 -19.14 -13.95
N GLU A 38 18.99 -19.10 -12.83
CA GLU A 38 19.43 -20.29 -12.09
C GLU A 38 18.23 -21.13 -11.64
N LYS A 39 17.23 -20.51 -11.00
CA LYS A 39 16.03 -21.20 -10.51
C LYS A 39 15.13 -21.70 -11.62
N ALA A 40 15.02 -20.97 -12.72
CA ALA A 40 14.26 -21.40 -13.90
C ALA A 40 14.89 -22.66 -14.52
N ALA A 41 16.23 -22.69 -14.63
CA ALA A 41 16.96 -23.87 -15.11
C ALA A 41 16.85 -25.06 -14.13
N GLU A 42 17.04 -24.82 -12.82
CA GLU A 42 16.93 -25.86 -11.78
C GLU A 42 15.54 -26.50 -11.74
N HIS A 43 14.50 -25.73 -12.08
CA HIS A 43 13.12 -26.18 -11.99
C HIS A 43 12.43 -26.38 -13.34
N ALA A 44 13.18 -26.40 -14.45
CA ALA A 44 12.64 -26.39 -15.81
C ALA A 44 11.54 -27.45 -16.04
N GLU A 45 11.76 -28.69 -15.62
CA GLU A 45 10.79 -29.80 -15.82
C GLU A 45 9.47 -29.63 -15.05
N ARG A 46 9.45 -28.74 -14.04
CA ARG A 46 8.30 -28.51 -13.14
C ARG A 46 7.97 -27.03 -12.97
N LEU A 47 8.48 -26.16 -13.85
CA LEU A 47 8.26 -24.73 -13.79
C LEU A 47 6.84 -24.44 -14.29
N SER A 48 5.95 -24.07 -13.37
CA SER A 48 4.57 -23.74 -13.73
C SER A 48 4.42 -22.27 -14.12
N ALA A 49 4.77 -21.36 -13.21
CA ALA A 49 4.60 -19.93 -13.46
C ALA A 49 5.58 -19.06 -12.68
N LEU A 50 5.78 -17.85 -13.21
CA LEU A 50 6.34 -16.72 -12.49
C LEU A 50 5.20 -15.76 -12.15
N MET A 51 5.16 -15.27 -10.90
CA MET A 51 4.29 -14.17 -10.48
C MET A 51 5.15 -12.94 -10.27
N ILE A 52 4.95 -11.89 -11.06
CA ILE A 52 5.62 -10.58 -10.94
C ILE A 52 4.60 -9.47 -10.78
N THR A 53 5.01 -8.34 -10.19
CA THR A 53 4.23 -7.10 -10.19
C THR A 53 4.97 -6.10 -11.07
N TYR A 54 4.28 -5.40 -11.97
CA TYR A 54 4.90 -4.39 -12.82
C TYR A 54 4.03 -3.13 -12.93
N PRO A 55 4.56 -1.93 -12.60
CA PRO A 55 5.85 -1.68 -11.93
C PRO A 55 5.95 -2.44 -10.60
N SER A 56 7.17 -2.70 -10.14
CA SER A 56 7.37 -3.51 -8.94
C SER A 56 6.71 -2.89 -7.72
N THR A 57 6.54 -3.66 -6.64
CA THR A 57 6.05 -3.16 -5.34
C THR A 57 6.99 -2.14 -4.69
N HIS A 58 8.20 -1.96 -5.24
CA HIS A 58 9.12 -0.89 -4.85
C HIS A 58 8.81 0.44 -5.56
N GLY A 59 7.79 0.50 -6.41
CA GLY A 59 7.43 1.69 -7.16
C GLY A 59 8.40 2.02 -8.29
N VAL A 60 9.09 1.03 -8.87
CA VAL A 60 10.07 1.24 -9.95
C VAL A 60 9.75 0.41 -11.20
N PHE A 61 10.06 0.97 -12.37
CA PHE A 61 9.98 0.27 -13.65
C PHE A 61 11.28 -0.53 -13.86
N GLU A 62 11.18 -1.86 -13.81
CA GLU A 62 12.31 -2.75 -14.12
C GLU A 62 12.62 -2.74 -15.63
N GLU A 63 13.89 -2.50 -15.99
CA GLU A 63 14.30 -2.38 -17.40
C GLU A 63 14.20 -3.72 -18.15
N ASP A 64 14.44 -4.83 -17.45
CA ASP A 64 14.56 -6.18 -18.02
C ASP A 64 13.26 -7.00 -17.96
N VAL A 65 12.09 -6.35 -17.77
CA VAL A 65 10.79 -7.06 -17.62
C VAL A 65 10.50 -8.05 -18.76
N ARG A 66 10.92 -7.73 -20.00
CA ARG A 66 10.78 -8.64 -21.14
C ARG A 66 11.70 -9.85 -21.03
N GLU A 67 12.95 -9.64 -20.64
CA GLU A 67 13.90 -10.74 -20.47
C GLU A 67 13.46 -11.66 -19.33
N ILE A 68 12.92 -11.09 -18.24
CA ILE A 68 12.31 -11.84 -17.13
C ILE A 68 11.21 -12.77 -17.64
N CYS A 69 10.28 -12.25 -18.47
CA CYS A 69 9.24 -13.08 -19.09
C CYS A 69 9.84 -14.16 -20.00
N ASP A 70 10.79 -13.79 -20.86
CA ASP A 70 11.42 -14.71 -21.83
C ASP A 70 12.17 -15.86 -21.16
N VAL A 71 12.79 -15.62 -20.00
CA VAL A 71 13.48 -16.67 -19.21
C VAL A 71 12.48 -17.73 -18.77
N VAL A 72 11.28 -17.33 -18.33
CA VAL A 72 10.23 -18.24 -17.86
C VAL A 72 9.63 -19.02 -19.03
N HIS A 73 9.31 -18.33 -20.12
CA HIS A 73 8.76 -18.96 -21.32
C HIS A 73 9.73 -19.97 -21.96
N ARG A 74 11.04 -19.67 -21.96
CA ARG A 74 12.08 -20.60 -22.46
C ARG A 74 12.12 -21.93 -21.70
N HIS A 75 11.66 -21.95 -20.45
CA HIS A 75 11.59 -23.15 -19.61
C HIS A 75 10.16 -23.68 -19.48
N GLY A 76 9.23 -23.27 -20.37
CA GLY A 76 7.87 -23.80 -20.45
C GLY A 76 6.88 -23.26 -19.40
N GLY A 77 7.29 -22.29 -18.58
CA GLY A 77 6.42 -21.65 -17.60
C GLY A 77 5.49 -20.61 -18.23
N GLN A 78 4.53 -20.13 -17.43
CA GLN A 78 3.65 -18.98 -17.74
C GLN A 78 3.99 -17.77 -16.87
N VAL A 79 3.65 -16.57 -17.33
CA VAL A 79 3.87 -15.32 -16.59
C VAL A 79 2.53 -14.77 -16.11
N TYR A 80 2.33 -14.84 -14.81
CA TYR A 80 1.29 -14.11 -14.10
C TYR A 80 1.81 -12.72 -13.73
N LEU A 81 1.09 -11.69 -14.16
CA LEU A 81 1.34 -10.31 -13.76
C LEU A 81 0.29 -9.87 -12.75
N ASP A 82 0.74 -9.48 -11.57
CA ASP A 82 -0.05 -8.77 -10.58
C ASP A 82 -0.33 -7.36 -11.10
N GLY A 83 -1.59 -7.10 -11.46
CA GLY A 83 -2.03 -5.84 -12.03
C GLY A 83 -2.51 -4.83 -10.99
N ALA A 84 -2.16 -4.99 -9.71
CA ALA A 84 -2.48 -3.98 -8.70
C ALA A 84 -1.88 -2.60 -9.03
N ASN A 85 -0.72 -2.57 -9.69
CA ASN A 85 0.03 -1.36 -10.03
C ASN A 85 -0.28 -0.84 -11.45
N LEU A 86 -1.44 -1.23 -12.03
CA LEU A 86 -1.81 -0.82 -13.38
C LEU A 86 -2.04 0.68 -13.55
N ASN A 87 -2.22 1.44 -12.47
CA ASN A 87 -2.39 2.90 -12.57
C ASN A 87 -1.15 3.57 -13.18
N ALA A 88 0.02 2.93 -13.09
CA ALA A 88 1.25 3.36 -13.75
C ALA A 88 1.38 2.94 -15.24
N LEU A 89 0.48 2.09 -15.77
CA LEU A 89 0.60 1.51 -17.11
C LEU A 89 -0.51 1.93 -18.09
N VAL A 90 -1.73 2.21 -17.62
CA VAL A 90 -2.88 2.39 -18.51
C VAL A 90 -2.64 3.47 -19.57
N GLY A 91 -2.80 3.10 -20.84
CA GLY A 91 -2.56 4.00 -21.98
C GLY A 91 -1.09 4.26 -22.33
N CYS A 92 -0.15 3.70 -21.55
CA CYS A 92 1.30 3.83 -21.73
C CYS A 92 1.97 2.50 -22.14
N ALA A 93 1.62 1.40 -21.48
CA ALA A 93 2.13 0.06 -21.76
C ALA A 93 1.04 -1.00 -21.51
N ALA A 94 1.16 -2.16 -22.16
CA ALA A 94 0.21 -3.26 -22.02
C ALA A 94 0.93 -4.54 -21.59
N PRO A 95 0.54 -5.19 -20.47
CA PRO A 95 1.13 -6.44 -19.99
C PRO A 95 1.40 -7.51 -21.05
N GLY A 96 0.41 -7.78 -21.90
CA GLY A 96 0.55 -8.79 -22.96
C GLY A 96 1.58 -8.44 -24.04
N GLN A 97 2.01 -7.18 -24.17
CA GLN A 97 3.05 -6.78 -25.14
C GLN A 97 4.48 -6.99 -24.64
N PHE A 98 4.66 -7.24 -23.35
CA PHE A 98 5.97 -7.49 -22.74
C PHE A 98 6.08 -8.86 -22.08
N GLY A 99 5.13 -9.77 -22.35
CA GLY A 99 5.25 -11.20 -22.05
C GLY A 99 4.35 -11.72 -20.93
N ALA A 100 3.44 -10.92 -20.37
CA ALA A 100 2.47 -11.43 -19.39
C ALA A 100 1.39 -12.29 -20.09
N ASP A 101 1.16 -13.50 -19.58
CA ASP A 101 0.13 -14.42 -20.10
C ASP A 101 -1.22 -14.21 -19.42
N VAL A 102 -1.22 -13.83 -18.15
CA VAL A 102 -2.43 -13.55 -17.37
C VAL A 102 -2.19 -12.44 -16.37
N SER A 103 -3.17 -11.55 -16.20
CA SER A 103 -3.14 -10.52 -15.17
C SER A 103 -4.49 -10.42 -14.50
N HIS A 104 -4.51 -10.30 -13.18
CA HIS A 104 -5.69 -9.77 -12.49
C HIS A 104 -5.64 -8.24 -12.52
N LEU A 105 -6.79 -7.58 -12.38
CA LEU A 105 -6.88 -6.12 -12.22
C LEU A 105 -7.56 -5.80 -10.88
N ASN A 106 -7.10 -4.81 -10.13
CA ASN A 106 -7.85 -4.31 -8.97
C ASN A 106 -8.80 -3.20 -9.41
N LEU A 107 -10.06 -3.55 -9.70
CA LEU A 107 -11.05 -2.53 -10.09
C LEU A 107 -11.32 -1.49 -8.98
N HIS A 108 -11.08 -1.89 -7.73
CA HIS A 108 -11.19 -1.07 -6.52
C HIS A 108 -9.94 -0.23 -6.21
N ARG A 109 -8.93 -0.28 -7.08
CA ARG A 109 -7.79 0.64 -7.09
C ARG A 109 -7.83 1.43 -8.39
N THR A 110 -7.28 0.87 -9.45
CA THR A 110 -7.09 1.54 -10.76
C THR A 110 -8.39 1.98 -11.46
N PHE A 111 -9.53 1.34 -11.17
CA PHE A 111 -10.78 1.59 -11.89
C PHE A 111 -11.94 2.02 -10.97
N CYS A 112 -11.61 2.75 -9.91
CA CYS A 112 -12.51 3.60 -9.11
C CYS A 112 -13.65 2.91 -8.34
N ILE A 113 -13.71 1.58 -8.24
CA ILE A 113 -14.61 0.97 -7.24
C ILE A 113 -14.17 1.48 -5.85
N PRO A 114 -15.09 1.98 -5.00
CA PRO A 114 -14.71 2.55 -3.72
C PRO A 114 -14.13 1.50 -2.77
N HIS A 115 -13.11 1.89 -2.01
CA HIS A 115 -12.41 1.01 -1.05
C HIS A 115 -13.30 0.51 0.11
N GLY A 116 -14.32 1.28 0.50
CA GLY A 116 -15.37 0.86 1.44
C GLY A 116 -14.91 0.45 2.86
N GLY A 117 -13.72 0.89 3.29
CA GLY A 117 -13.16 0.50 4.59
C GLY A 117 -12.61 -0.93 4.64
N GLY A 118 -12.28 -1.53 3.48
CA GLY A 118 -11.75 -2.90 3.39
C GLY A 118 -12.50 -3.81 2.41
N GLY A 119 -13.30 -3.24 1.52
CA GLY A 119 -14.13 -3.94 0.55
C GLY A 119 -15.43 -3.18 0.29
N PRO A 120 -16.11 -3.41 -0.85
CA PRO A 120 -15.92 -4.54 -1.77
C PRO A 120 -14.83 -4.29 -2.83
N GLY A 121 -14.36 -5.37 -3.45
CA GLY A 121 -13.48 -5.32 -4.60
C GLY A 121 -13.88 -6.34 -5.67
N VAL A 122 -13.52 -6.07 -6.92
CA VAL A 122 -13.61 -7.05 -8.01
C VAL A 122 -12.24 -7.18 -8.67
N GLY A 123 -11.82 -8.44 -8.87
CA GLY A 123 -10.54 -8.82 -9.46
C GLY A 123 -10.72 -9.60 -10.76
N PRO A 124 -11.16 -8.99 -11.88
CA PRO A 124 -11.25 -9.70 -13.15
C PRO A 124 -9.85 -10.11 -13.61
N ILE A 125 -9.77 -11.22 -14.35
CA ILE A 125 -8.54 -11.66 -15.00
C ILE A 125 -8.62 -11.42 -16.51
N CYS A 126 -7.52 -10.95 -17.08
CA CYS A 126 -7.29 -10.87 -18.51
C CYS A 126 -6.24 -11.93 -18.86
N VAL A 127 -6.51 -12.72 -19.90
CA VAL A 127 -5.65 -13.85 -20.29
C VAL A 127 -5.26 -13.78 -21.75
N GLY A 128 -4.10 -14.33 -22.09
CA GLY A 128 -3.72 -14.65 -23.45
C GLY A 128 -4.65 -15.70 -24.06
N ARG A 129 -4.78 -15.69 -25.38
CA ARG A 129 -5.76 -16.53 -26.10
C ARG A 129 -5.62 -18.02 -25.80
N HIS A 130 -4.39 -18.51 -25.57
CA HIS A 130 -4.13 -19.91 -25.25
C HIS A 130 -4.66 -20.34 -23.88
N LEU A 131 -4.97 -19.38 -22.99
CA LEU A 131 -5.55 -19.63 -21.66
C LEU A 131 -7.08 -19.47 -21.63
N GLU A 132 -7.72 -18.94 -22.68
CA GLU A 132 -9.18 -18.77 -22.75
C GLU A 132 -9.97 -20.05 -22.42
N PRO A 133 -9.60 -21.25 -22.91
CA PRO A 133 -10.30 -22.50 -22.55
C PRO A 133 -10.24 -22.88 -21.07
N HIS A 134 -9.39 -22.23 -20.29
CA HIS A 134 -9.16 -22.52 -18.88
C HIS A 134 -9.79 -21.48 -17.96
N LEU A 135 -10.50 -20.48 -18.50
CA LEU A 135 -11.21 -19.49 -17.69
C LEU A 135 -12.29 -20.13 -16.81
N PRO A 136 -12.61 -19.55 -15.64
CA PRO A 136 -13.63 -20.08 -14.75
C PRO A 136 -15.00 -20.27 -15.43
N GLY A 137 -15.65 -21.39 -15.10
CA GLY A 137 -17.04 -21.65 -15.47
C GLY A 137 -18.00 -21.35 -14.31
N HIS A 138 -19.26 -21.76 -14.44
CA HIS A 138 -20.23 -21.69 -13.35
C HIS A 138 -21.23 -22.85 -13.43
N SER A 139 -21.69 -23.36 -12.29
CA SER A 139 -22.56 -24.55 -12.24
C SER A 139 -24.02 -24.26 -12.59
N LEU A 140 -24.48 -23.02 -12.36
CA LEU A 140 -25.87 -22.60 -12.59
C LEU A 140 -26.08 -21.79 -13.87
N VAL A 141 -25.01 -21.28 -14.47
CA VAL A 141 -25.07 -20.42 -15.65
C VAL A 141 -24.04 -20.93 -16.63
N ASP A 142 -24.50 -21.27 -17.84
CA ASP A 142 -23.60 -21.61 -18.92
C ASP A 142 -22.85 -20.35 -19.35
N MET A 143 -21.56 -20.31 -19.03
CA MET A 143 -20.67 -19.21 -19.39
C MET A 143 -20.33 -19.22 -20.89
N GLY A 144 -20.71 -20.29 -21.61
CA GLY A 144 -20.49 -20.47 -23.04
C GLY A 144 -19.02 -20.66 -23.40
N GLY A 145 -18.78 -20.95 -24.69
CA GLY A 145 -17.44 -21.04 -25.26
C GLY A 145 -16.58 -22.15 -24.65
N ALA A 146 -15.28 -21.93 -24.64
CA ALA A 146 -14.29 -22.92 -24.21
C ALA A 146 -14.23 -23.11 -22.67
N SER A 147 -14.93 -22.26 -21.90
CA SER A 147 -15.00 -22.34 -20.43
C SER A 147 -16.15 -23.22 -19.92
N ALA A 148 -16.97 -23.76 -20.82
CA ALA A 148 -18.10 -24.61 -20.45
C ALA A 148 -17.61 -25.86 -19.70
N GLY A 149 -18.16 -26.08 -18.50
CA GLY A 149 -17.78 -27.20 -17.64
C GLY A 149 -16.58 -26.94 -16.72
N ASN A 150 -15.92 -25.78 -16.82
CA ASN A 150 -14.89 -25.38 -15.86
C ASN A 150 -15.50 -25.07 -14.48
N ARG A 151 -14.70 -25.19 -13.43
CA ARG A 151 -15.13 -24.93 -12.06
C ARG A 151 -15.38 -23.44 -11.81
N ALA A 152 -16.26 -23.16 -10.86
CA ALA A 152 -16.51 -21.82 -10.37
C ALA A 152 -15.44 -21.39 -9.35
N ILE A 153 -15.03 -20.12 -9.41
CA ILE A 153 -14.16 -19.47 -8.41
C ILE A 153 -14.98 -18.61 -7.44
N ALA A 154 -16.10 -18.05 -7.90
CA ALA A 154 -17.02 -17.25 -7.10
C ALA A 154 -18.41 -17.89 -7.06
N ALA A 155 -19.19 -17.58 -6.02
CA ALA A 155 -20.54 -18.12 -5.84
C ALA A 155 -21.56 -17.58 -6.86
N ALA A 156 -21.27 -16.44 -7.48
CA ALA A 156 -22.04 -15.85 -8.57
C ALA A 156 -21.16 -15.79 -9.83
N PRO A 157 -21.72 -16.00 -11.04
CA PRO A 157 -20.96 -16.15 -12.29
C PRO A 157 -20.07 -14.96 -12.64
N TRP A 158 -20.45 -13.75 -12.22
CA TRP A 158 -19.66 -12.52 -12.42
C TRP A 158 -19.31 -11.82 -11.09
N GLY A 159 -19.30 -12.57 -9.99
CA GLY A 159 -19.04 -12.02 -8.65
C GLY A 159 -20.01 -10.90 -8.28
N SER A 160 -19.48 -9.80 -7.74
CA SER A 160 -20.25 -8.60 -7.37
C SER A 160 -20.59 -7.74 -8.58
N ALA A 161 -21.43 -8.26 -9.48
CA ALA A 161 -21.77 -7.61 -10.76
C ALA A 161 -22.37 -6.20 -10.60
N GLY A 162 -23.08 -5.93 -9.48
CA GLY A 162 -23.74 -4.65 -9.22
C GLY A 162 -22.81 -3.44 -9.12
N ILE A 163 -21.51 -3.65 -8.87
CA ILE A 163 -20.51 -2.57 -8.77
C ILE A 163 -19.62 -2.43 -10.01
N LEU A 164 -19.73 -3.34 -10.98
CA LEU A 164 -19.02 -3.23 -12.27
C LEU A 164 -19.34 -1.95 -13.08
N PRO A 165 -20.57 -1.38 -13.02
CA PRO A 165 -20.87 -0.13 -13.70
C PRO A 165 -19.98 1.05 -13.31
N ILE A 166 -19.36 1.04 -12.13
CA ILE A 166 -18.45 2.09 -11.66
C ILE A 166 -17.22 2.16 -12.57
N SER A 167 -16.51 1.03 -12.72
CA SER A 167 -15.33 0.93 -13.58
C SER A 167 -15.68 1.13 -15.05
N TRP A 168 -16.84 0.62 -15.49
CA TRP A 168 -17.34 0.87 -16.84
C TRP A 168 -17.54 2.37 -17.10
N ALA A 169 -18.18 3.09 -16.16
CA ALA A 169 -18.44 4.51 -16.30
C ALA A 169 -17.14 5.31 -16.33
N TYR A 170 -16.18 5.01 -15.44
CA TYR A 170 -14.87 5.65 -15.42
C TYR A 170 -14.16 5.50 -16.78
N VAL A 171 -14.03 4.27 -17.29
CA VAL A 171 -13.37 4.01 -18.59
C VAL A 171 -14.08 4.74 -19.74
N ARG A 172 -15.43 4.77 -19.73
CA ARG A 172 -16.22 5.42 -20.78
C ARG A 172 -16.15 6.94 -20.75
N MET A 173 -16.09 7.55 -19.56
CA MET A 173 -15.98 9.00 -19.41
C MET A 173 -14.57 9.50 -19.69
N MET A 174 -13.55 8.80 -19.20
CA MET A 174 -12.15 9.18 -19.39
C MET A 174 -11.70 8.96 -20.84
N GLY A 175 -12.17 7.89 -21.48
CA GLY A 175 -11.73 7.50 -22.82
C GLY A 175 -10.21 7.25 -22.87
N ARG A 176 -9.68 7.06 -24.07
CA ARG A 176 -8.25 6.73 -24.26
C ARG A 176 -7.33 7.82 -23.71
N ASP A 177 -7.59 9.07 -24.06
CA ASP A 177 -6.68 10.18 -23.75
C ASP A 177 -6.76 10.57 -22.27
N GLY A 178 -7.96 10.53 -21.66
CA GLY A 178 -8.13 10.76 -20.23
C GLY A 178 -7.45 9.69 -19.39
N MET A 179 -7.61 8.41 -19.74
CA MET A 179 -6.95 7.32 -19.01
C MET A 179 -5.42 7.40 -19.11
N LYS A 180 -4.88 7.72 -20.30
CA LYS A 180 -3.44 7.95 -20.46
C LYS A 180 -2.97 9.14 -19.62
N LYS A 181 -3.75 10.23 -19.60
CA LYS A 181 -3.42 11.42 -18.82
C LYS A 181 -3.45 11.12 -17.32
N ALA A 182 -4.41 10.34 -16.84
CA ALA A 182 -4.47 9.88 -15.45
C ALA A 182 -3.17 9.17 -15.04
N THR A 183 -2.75 8.15 -15.79
CA THR A 183 -1.47 7.47 -15.54
C THR A 183 -0.26 8.43 -15.55
N GLN A 184 -0.20 9.36 -16.50
CA GLN A 184 0.88 10.35 -16.55
C GLN A 184 0.90 11.27 -15.32
N VAL A 185 -0.27 11.68 -14.82
CA VAL A 185 -0.36 12.54 -13.64
C VAL A 185 -0.06 11.75 -12.37
N ALA A 186 -0.51 10.50 -12.24
CA ALA A 186 -0.14 9.64 -11.11
C ALA A 186 1.39 9.50 -10.98
N ILE A 187 2.08 9.23 -12.09
CA ILE A 187 3.55 9.17 -12.12
C ILE A 187 4.18 10.54 -11.79
N LEU A 188 3.64 11.63 -12.35
CA LEU A 188 4.12 12.99 -12.08
C LEU A 188 4.02 13.34 -10.60
N SER A 189 2.87 13.09 -9.98
CA SER A 189 2.58 13.39 -8.57
C SER A 189 3.53 12.63 -7.64
N ALA A 190 3.75 11.33 -7.90
CA ALA A 190 4.68 10.53 -7.10
C ALA A 190 6.13 11.03 -7.22
N ASN A 191 6.57 11.38 -8.44
CA ASN A 191 7.90 11.95 -8.66
C ASN A 191 8.04 13.36 -8.08
N TYR A 192 6.96 14.13 -8.00
CA TYR A 192 6.95 15.43 -7.33
C TYR A 192 7.15 15.27 -5.82
N ILE A 193 6.42 14.35 -5.18
CA ILE A 193 6.61 14.02 -3.75
C ILE A 193 8.03 13.55 -3.50
N ALA A 194 8.51 12.56 -4.26
CA ALA A 194 9.87 12.04 -4.12
C ALA A 194 10.91 13.17 -4.25
N GLY A 195 10.75 14.07 -5.21
CA GLY A 195 11.63 15.22 -5.40
C GLY A 195 11.56 16.25 -4.26
N ARG A 196 10.36 16.54 -3.74
CA ARG A 196 10.15 17.46 -2.60
C ARG A 196 10.75 16.94 -1.29
N LEU A 197 10.77 15.63 -1.10
CA LEU A 197 11.21 15.00 0.14
C LEU A 197 12.67 14.54 0.12
N ALA A 198 13.32 14.45 -1.05
CA ALA A 198 14.64 13.81 -1.22
C ALA A 198 15.76 14.36 -0.31
N ASP A 199 15.79 15.66 -0.02
CA ASP A 199 16.81 16.27 0.84
C ASP A 199 16.57 16.00 2.35
N ALA A 200 15.33 15.68 2.71
CA ALA A 200 14.89 15.45 4.09
C ALA A 200 14.84 13.96 4.45
N PHE A 201 14.40 13.13 3.50
CA PHE A 201 14.23 11.70 3.63
C PHE A 201 14.82 10.97 2.42
N PRO A 202 15.60 9.89 2.62
CA PRO A 202 16.07 9.07 1.52
C PRO A 202 14.90 8.40 0.78
N VAL A 203 14.89 8.52 -0.55
CA VAL A 203 14.02 7.71 -1.43
C VAL A 203 14.72 6.38 -1.66
N LEU A 204 14.13 5.28 -1.17
CA LEU A 204 14.86 4.00 -1.05
C LEU A 204 15.20 3.37 -2.40
N TYR A 205 14.26 3.40 -3.34
CA TYR A 205 14.43 2.81 -4.67
C TYR A 205 14.03 3.81 -5.75
N THR A 206 14.83 3.86 -6.82
CA THR A 206 14.53 4.63 -8.02
C THR A 206 14.93 3.83 -9.25
N GLY A 207 14.20 4.01 -10.34
CA GLY A 207 14.57 3.48 -11.65
C GLY A 207 15.50 4.44 -12.40
N LEU A 208 15.56 4.26 -13.72
CA LEU A 208 16.40 5.08 -14.60
C LEU A 208 16.15 6.58 -14.40
N ASN A 209 17.25 7.36 -14.41
CA ASN A 209 17.25 8.81 -14.18
C ASN A 209 16.73 9.25 -12.81
N GLY A 210 16.77 8.37 -11.79
CA GLY A 210 16.34 8.69 -10.43
C GLY A 210 14.84 8.92 -10.32
N ARG A 211 14.05 8.23 -11.14
CA ARG A 211 12.58 8.38 -11.21
C ARG A 211 11.87 7.19 -10.61
N VAL A 212 10.70 7.46 -10.04
CA VAL A 212 9.77 6.43 -9.55
C VAL A 212 8.61 6.27 -10.54
N ALA A 213 7.79 5.25 -10.34
CA ALA A 213 6.53 5.04 -11.07
C ALA A 213 5.40 5.89 -10.45
N HIS A 214 4.27 5.27 -10.10
CA HIS A 214 3.13 5.92 -9.44
C HIS A 214 3.24 6.03 -7.91
N GLU A 215 4.28 5.45 -7.31
CA GLU A 215 4.47 5.42 -5.86
C GLU A 215 5.98 5.48 -5.55
N CYS A 216 6.34 5.90 -4.33
CA CYS A 216 7.73 5.94 -3.86
C CYS A 216 7.85 5.42 -2.43
N ILE A 217 9.03 4.91 -2.06
CA ILE A 217 9.33 4.46 -0.70
C ILE A 217 10.27 5.46 -0.04
N ILE A 218 9.83 5.97 1.10
CA ILE A 218 10.59 6.87 1.97
C ILE A 218 11.20 6.05 3.12
N ASP A 219 12.53 6.10 3.22
CA ASP A 219 13.27 5.33 4.21
C ASP A 219 13.30 6.04 5.58
N ILE A 220 12.62 5.47 6.57
CA ILE A 220 12.57 5.99 7.94
C ILE A 220 13.59 5.29 8.85
N ARG A 221 14.15 4.14 8.41
CA ARG A 221 15.07 3.32 9.21
C ARG A 221 16.27 4.10 9.77
N PRO A 222 16.91 5.03 9.03
CA PRO A 222 18.02 5.80 9.58
C PRO A 222 17.66 6.59 10.84
N PHE A 223 16.41 7.03 11.01
CA PHE A 223 15.98 7.81 12.17
C PHE A 223 15.73 6.94 13.40
N LYS A 224 15.38 5.66 13.19
CA LYS A 224 15.32 4.68 14.27
C LYS A 224 16.71 4.46 14.86
N ASP A 225 17.71 4.35 13.99
CA ASP A 225 19.10 4.15 14.40
C ASP A 225 19.71 5.42 15.03
N SER A 226 19.32 6.62 14.56
CA SER A 226 19.88 7.89 15.05
C SER A 226 19.24 8.40 16.35
N CYS A 227 17.92 8.27 16.49
CA CYS A 227 17.17 8.88 17.61
C CYS A 227 15.97 8.04 18.08
N GLY A 228 15.84 6.79 17.64
CA GLY A 228 14.79 5.88 18.08
C GLY A 228 13.40 6.17 17.52
N ILE A 229 13.25 7.11 16.58
CA ILE A 229 11.98 7.40 15.92
C ILE A 229 11.69 6.35 14.85
N THR A 230 10.49 5.76 14.88
CA THR A 230 10.07 4.72 13.94
C THR A 230 9.10 5.24 12.89
N GLU A 231 8.84 4.44 11.87
CA GLU A 231 7.78 4.67 10.89
C GLU A 231 6.39 4.75 11.53
N GLU A 232 6.15 4.02 12.62
CA GLU A 232 4.90 4.10 13.37
C GLU A 232 4.74 5.46 14.05
N ASP A 233 5.81 6.02 14.62
CA ASP A 233 5.77 7.35 15.22
C ASP A 233 5.40 8.42 14.17
N VAL A 234 6.04 8.37 13.00
CA VAL A 234 5.74 9.27 11.87
C VAL A 234 4.29 9.10 11.40
N ALA A 235 3.83 7.86 11.28
CA ALA A 235 2.47 7.55 10.85
C ALA A 235 1.40 8.04 11.82
N LYS A 236 1.61 7.88 13.13
CA LYS A 236 0.70 8.43 14.14
C LYS A 236 0.76 9.95 14.14
N ARG A 237 1.95 10.53 13.98
CA ARG A 237 2.11 11.98 13.94
C ARG A 237 1.42 12.62 12.75
N LEU A 238 1.39 11.98 11.59
CA LEU A 238 0.63 12.46 10.41
C LEU A 238 -0.87 12.66 10.70
N ILE A 239 -1.47 11.93 11.64
CA ILE A 239 -2.86 12.12 12.05
C ILE A 239 -3.05 13.52 12.67
N ASP A 240 -2.09 13.99 13.46
CA ASP A 240 -2.13 15.34 14.03
C ASP A 240 -2.01 16.41 12.95
N PHE A 241 -1.35 16.09 11.83
CA PHE A 241 -1.27 16.92 10.62
C PHE A 241 -2.51 16.80 9.71
N GLY A 242 -3.50 15.98 10.10
CA GLY A 242 -4.75 15.79 9.34
C GLY A 242 -4.66 14.76 8.21
N PHE A 243 -3.64 13.89 8.21
CA PHE A 243 -3.44 12.87 7.19
C PHE A 243 -3.61 11.46 7.75
N HIS A 244 -4.24 10.59 6.94
CA HIS A 244 -4.05 9.16 7.12
C HIS A 244 -2.62 8.80 6.70
N SER A 245 -1.98 7.90 7.43
CA SER A 245 -0.63 7.43 7.08
C SER A 245 -0.60 6.75 5.71
N PRO A 246 0.49 6.92 4.94
CA PRO A 246 0.81 6.04 3.82
C PRO A 246 0.95 4.57 4.27
N THR A 247 1.13 3.66 3.29
CA THR A 247 1.38 2.24 3.57
C THR A 247 2.65 2.09 4.41
N MET A 248 2.54 1.42 5.56
CA MET A 248 3.64 1.27 6.51
C MET A 248 4.30 -0.10 6.41
N SER A 249 5.63 -0.14 6.50
CA SER A 249 6.42 -1.36 6.70
C SER A 249 6.22 -2.47 5.65
N PHE A 250 5.72 -2.11 4.47
CA PHE A 250 5.61 -2.97 3.31
C PHE A 250 5.91 -2.15 2.04
N PRO A 251 6.66 -2.70 1.06
CA PRO A 251 7.31 -4.02 1.07
C PRO A 251 8.57 -4.09 1.94
N VAL A 252 9.08 -2.96 2.44
CA VAL A 252 10.27 -2.90 3.29
C VAL A 252 9.88 -2.53 4.72
N PRO A 253 10.18 -3.38 5.74
CA PRO A 253 9.96 -3.04 7.14
C PRO A 253 10.70 -1.76 7.54
N GLY A 254 10.06 -0.88 8.30
CA GLY A 254 10.64 0.38 8.76
C GLY A 254 10.55 1.54 7.76
N THR A 255 9.71 1.43 6.73
CA THR A 255 9.57 2.45 5.67
C THR A 255 8.11 2.87 5.47
N LEU A 256 7.90 3.97 4.74
CA LEU A 256 6.58 4.44 4.30
C LEU A 256 6.52 4.44 2.76
N MET A 257 5.50 3.80 2.19
CA MET A 257 5.24 3.78 0.75
C MET A 257 4.07 4.71 0.41
N ILE A 258 4.32 5.67 -0.48
CA ILE A 258 3.45 6.81 -0.76
C ILE A 258 2.98 6.77 -2.22
N GLU A 259 1.67 6.67 -2.42
CA GLU A 259 0.98 6.75 -3.72
C GLU A 259 -0.06 7.89 -3.68
N PRO A 260 0.18 9.05 -4.31
CA PRO A 260 -0.76 10.18 -4.29
C PRO A 260 -1.93 10.04 -5.26
N THR A 261 -1.83 9.14 -6.25
CA THR A 261 -2.74 9.05 -7.41
C THR A 261 -2.76 10.32 -8.27
N GLU A 262 -3.54 10.30 -9.35
CA GLU A 262 -3.78 11.43 -10.22
C GLU A 262 -4.88 12.39 -9.74
N SER A 263 -5.65 11.98 -8.73
CA SER A 263 -6.88 12.67 -8.32
C SER A 263 -6.63 13.79 -7.31
N GLU A 264 -5.48 13.76 -6.63
CA GLU A 264 -5.15 14.77 -5.63
C GLU A 264 -4.63 16.05 -6.28
N PRO A 265 -5.17 17.23 -5.91
CA PRO A 265 -4.67 18.50 -6.42
C PRO A 265 -3.28 18.78 -5.85
N LEU A 266 -2.48 19.58 -6.57
CA LEU A 266 -1.13 19.96 -6.14
C LEU A 266 -1.10 20.56 -4.72
N ALA A 267 -2.12 21.35 -4.36
CA ALA A 267 -2.23 21.94 -3.03
C ALA A 267 -2.31 20.88 -1.91
N GLU A 268 -2.96 19.74 -2.14
CA GLU A 268 -3.04 18.66 -1.15
C GLU A 268 -1.72 17.88 -1.07
N ILE A 269 -1.09 17.65 -2.24
CA ILE A 269 0.24 17.05 -2.32
C ILE A 269 1.28 17.93 -1.59
N ASP A 270 1.21 19.25 -1.75
CA ASP A 270 2.07 20.21 -1.07
C ASP A 270 1.84 20.17 0.45
N ARG A 271 0.58 20.14 0.91
CA ARG A 271 0.26 20.01 2.34
C ARG A 271 0.84 18.73 2.94
N PHE A 272 0.77 17.62 2.23
CA PHE A 272 1.36 16.36 2.69
C PHE A 272 2.89 16.45 2.76
N CYS A 273 3.54 17.02 1.73
CA CYS A 273 4.99 17.22 1.73
C CYS A 273 5.43 18.14 2.88
N ASP A 274 4.71 19.23 3.12
CA ASP A 274 5.01 20.18 4.19
C ASP A 274 4.82 19.54 5.58
N ALA A 275 3.80 18.68 5.74
CA ALA A 275 3.64 17.88 6.95
C ALA A 275 4.83 16.93 7.19
N MET A 276 5.26 16.21 6.16
CA MET A 276 6.44 15.33 6.25
C MET A 276 7.72 16.13 6.56
N LEU A 277 7.92 17.29 5.95
CA LEU A 277 9.07 18.16 6.21
C LEU A 277 9.03 18.75 7.63
N ALA A 278 7.87 19.13 8.13
CA ALA A 278 7.71 19.55 9.53
C ALA A 278 8.03 18.40 10.49
N ILE A 279 7.55 17.18 10.21
CA ILE A 279 7.91 15.98 10.95
C ILE A 279 9.42 15.72 10.90
N ARG A 280 10.09 15.97 9.76
CA ARG A 280 11.55 15.86 9.68
C ARG A 280 12.26 16.81 10.66
N GLU A 281 11.75 18.02 10.83
CA GLU A 281 12.31 18.97 11.81
C GLU A 281 12.04 18.55 13.26
N GLU A 282 10.89 17.91 13.54
CA GLU A 282 10.62 17.29 14.84
C GLU A 282 11.63 16.15 15.12
N ILE A 283 11.88 15.28 14.15
CA ILE A 283 12.91 14.23 14.23
C ILE A 283 14.28 14.87 14.48
N ARG A 284 14.63 15.92 13.73
CA ARG A 284 15.90 16.64 13.89
C ARG A 284 16.05 17.26 15.28
N ALA A 285 14.95 17.72 15.89
CA ALA A 285 14.97 18.25 17.23
C ALA A 285 15.35 17.18 18.25
N VAL A 286 14.86 15.95 18.09
CA VAL A 286 15.28 14.80 18.92
C VAL A 286 16.76 14.46 18.66
N GLU A 287 17.17 14.32 17.38
CA GLU A 287 18.57 14.03 17.00
C GLU A 287 19.58 15.03 17.60
N GLN A 288 19.16 16.29 17.81
CA GLN A 288 19.99 17.37 18.32
C GLN A 288 19.82 17.64 19.82
N GLY A 289 19.02 16.83 20.52
CA GLY A 289 18.72 17.03 21.95
C GLY A 289 17.95 18.31 22.27
N ARG A 290 17.23 18.88 21.28
CA ARG A 290 16.32 20.02 21.46
C ARG A 290 14.92 19.60 21.92
N ALA A 291 14.57 18.34 21.74
CA ALA A 291 13.36 17.70 22.27
C ALA A 291 13.78 16.43 23.03
N ASP A 292 13.02 16.06 24.06
CA ASP A 292 13.26 14.84 24.82
C ASP A 292 13.05 13.60 23.94
N GLU A 293 13.83 12.54 24.15
CA GLU A 293 13.77 11.31 23.35
C GLU A 293 12.48 10.51 23.56
N GLN A 294 11.87 10.62 24.73
CA GLN A 294 10.67 9.87 25.13
C GLN A 294 9.43 10.77 25.28
N ASP A 295 9.62 12.04 25.64
CA ASP A 295 8.56 13.03 25.77
C ASP A 295 8.58 14.06 24.63
N ASN A 296 8.12 13.63 23.46
CA ASN A 296 7.98 14.47 22.28
C ASN A 296 6.70 14.15 21.49
N ALA A 297 6.31 15.07 20.63
CA ALA A 297 5.07 14.97 19.87
C ALA A 297 5.01 13.72 18.96
N LEU A 298 6.14 13.20 18.48
CA LEU A 298 6.18 11.99 17.65
C LEU A 298 5.84 10.73 18.46
N LYS A 299 6.38 10.61 19.68
CA LYS A 299 6.13 9.46 20.58
C LYS A 299 4.72 9.45 21.15
N TRP A 300 4.16 10.62 21.42
CA TRP A 300 2.84 10.77 22.03
C TRP A 300 1.70 10.96 21.04
N ALA A 301 2.00 11.08 19.75
CA ALA A 301 0.97 11.07 18.71
C ALA A 301 0.20 9.73 18.66
N PRO A 302 -1.09 9.76 18.27
CA PRO A 302 -1.88 10.96 17.98
C PRO A 302 -2.44 11.61 19.24
N HIS A 303 -2.70 12.92 19.17
CA HIS A 303 -3.23 13.71 20.30
C HIS A 303 -4.75 13.89 20.19
N THR A 304 -5.48 13.48 21.23
CA THR A 304 -6.94 13.56 21.30
C THR A 304 -7.40 14.88 21.93
N PRO A 305 -8.68 15.27 21.77
CA PRO A 305 -9.24 16.41 22.52
C PRO A 305 -9.15 16.25 24.04
N ALA A 306 -9.23 15.01 24.56
CA ALA A 306 -9.15 14.74 25.99
C ALA A 306 -7.74 15.02 26.53
N ASP A 307 -6.69 14.64 25.79
CA ASP A 307 -5.29 14.91 26.16
C ASP A 307 -5.04 16.42 26.28
N LEU A 308 -5.63 17.22 25.37
CA LEU A 308 -5.44 18.67 25.36
C LEU A 308 -6.24 19.39 26.46
N ALA A 309 -7.39 18.85 26.84
CA ALA A 309 -8.25 19.44 27.87
C ALA A 309 -7.71 19.19 29.30
N GLY A 310 -6.98 18.09 29.49
CA GLY A 310 -6.40 17.70 30.78
C GLY A 310 -5.12 18.46 31.16
N ASP A 311 -4.48 17.99 32.23
CA ASP A 311 -3.14 18.44 32.62
C ASP A 311 -2.13 18.18 31.49
N TRP A 312 -1.12 19.03 31.37
CA TRP A 312 -0.16 18.99 30.27
C TRP A 312 1.27 18.82 30.79
N PRO A 313 1.70 17.58 31.08
CA PRO A 313 3.02 17.29 31.64
C PRO A 313 4.14 17.23 30.58
N HIS A 314 3.87 17.64 29.34
CA HIS A 314 4.78 17.50 28.20
C HIS A 314 5.74 18.69 28.04
N GLY A 315 6.96 18.41 27.56
CA GLY A 315 7.98 19.40 27.23
C GLY A 315 7.72 20.25 25.98
N TYR A 316 6.62 20.00 25.26
CA TYR A 316 6.18 20.72 24.06
C TYR A 316 4.78 21.32 24.27
N SER A 317 4.37 22.28 23.44
CA SER A 317 3.08 22.97 23.65
C SER A 317 1.87 22.17 23.12
N ARG A 318 0.69 22.44 23.69
CA ARG A 318 -0.60 21.96 23.14
C ARG A 318 -0.81 22.39 21.69
N GLU A 319 -0.32 23.57 21.32
CA GLU A 319 -0.37 24.06 19.94
C GLU A 319 0.51 23.20 19.03
N ALA A 320 1.74 22.87 19.43
CA ALA A 320 2.60 21.97 18.67
C ALA A 320 1.95 20.57 18.53
N ALA A 321 1.26 20.10 19.56
CA ALA A 321 0.52 18.84 19.50
C ALA A 321 -0.63 18.88 18.48
N ALA A 322 -1.50 19.89 18.58
CA ALA A 322 -2.80 19.93 17.90
C ALA A 322 -2.82 20.69 16.57
N TYR A 323 -2.00 21.73 16.43
CA TYR A 323 -1.97 22.64 15.28
C TYR A 323 -0.53 22.86 14.79
N PRO A 324 0.20 21.79 14.41
CA PRO A 324 1.60 21.90 14.00
C PRO A 324 1.81 22.71 12.71
N VAL A 325 0.74 22.97 11.94
CA VAL A 325 0.75 23.86 10.78
C VAL A 325 -0.47 24.79 10.80
N PRO A 326 -0.34 26.04 10.30
CA PRO A 326 -1.43 27.04 10.35
C PRO A 326 -2.72 26.60 9.66
N GLY A 327 -2.65 25.76 8.61
CA GLY A 327 -3.83 25.33 7.85
C GLY A 327 -4.84 24.49 8.65
N LEU A 328 -4.46 23.98 9.83
CA LEU A 328 -5.33 23.12 10.65
C LEU A 328 -6.31 23.90 11.53
N TYR A 329 -6.12 25.21 11.72
CA TYR A 329 -7.02 26.04 12.52
C TYR A 329 -8.45 26.07 11.96
N GLU A 330 -8.60 25.96 10.63
CA GLU A 330 -9.90 26.01 9.96
C GLU A 330 -10.54 24.63 9.81
N ASN A 331 -9.74 23.56 9.62
CA ASN A 331 -10.22 22.23 9.26
C ASN A 331 -9.44 21.14 10.01
N LYS A 332 -9.67 21.02 11.32
CA LYS A 332 -9.04 20.01 12.18
C LYS A 332 -9.85 18.71 12.20
N PHE A 333 -9.20 17.61 11.83
CA PHE A 333 -9.65 16.26 12.18
C PHE A 333 -9.06 15.87 13.54
N TRP A 334 -9.87 15.24 14.39
CA TRP A 334 -9.46 14.77 15.72
C TRP A 334 -9.37 13.25 15.75
N ALA A 335 -8.23 12.71 16.19
CA ALA A 335 -8.13 11.30 16.50
C ALA A 335 -9.13 10.96 17.62
N PRO A 336 -9.99 9.95 17.44
CA PRO A 336 -11.00 9.59 18.44
C PRO A 336 -10.40 8.89 19.66
N VAL A 337 -9.19 8.34 19.54
CA VAL A 337 -8.44 7.65 20.59
C VAL A 337 -6.96 7.94 20.45
N SER A 338 -6.22 7.77 21.55
CA SER A 338 -4.76 7.84 21.58
C SER A 338 -4.14 6.60 20.92
N ARG A 339 -2.81 6.48 21.00
CA ARG A 339 -2.07 5.37 20.38
C ARG A 339 -2.56 4.01 20.90
N VAL A 340 -2.91 3.12 19.97
CA VAL A 340 -3.42 1.77 20.26
C VAL A 340 -2.29 0.88 20.78
N ASP A 341 -2.57 0.12 21.85
CA ASP A 341 -1.70 -0.97 22.32
C ASP A 341 -2.02 -2.27 21.56
N ASN A 342 -1.25 -2.52 20.51
CA ASN A 342 -1.43 -3.70 19.66
C ASN A 342 -1.17 -5.01 20.43
N VAL A 343 -0.16 -5.04 21.31
CA VAL A 343 0.27 -6.26 22.01
C VAL A 343 -0.75 -6.65 23.09
N PHE A 344 -1.33 -5.66 23.78
CA PHE A 344 -2.39 -5.91 24.74
C PHE A 344 -3.61 -6.56 24.09
N GLY A 345 -4.04 -6.06 22.93
CA GLY A 345 -5.19 -6.58 22.19
C GLY A 345 -5.03 -8.06 21.81
N ASP A 346 -3.86 -8.43 21.28
CA ASP A 346 -3.57 -9.82 20.90
C ASP A 346 -3.51 -10.75 22.12
N ARG A 347 -3.05 -10.26 23.28
CA ARG A 347 -2.99 -11.04 24.53
C ARG A 347 -4.34 -11.16 25.23
N ASN A 348 -5.25 -10.22 24.99
CA ASN A 348 -6.55 -10.12 25.66
C ASN A 348 -7.68 -10.10 24.61
N LEU A 349 -7.78 -11.17 23.84
CA LEU A 349 -8.64 -11.23 22.68
C LEU A 349 -10.13 -11.09 23.05
N VAL A 350 -10.72 -9.95 22.68
CA VAL A 350 -12.16 -9.67 22.79
C VAL A 350 -12.68 -9.23 21.42
N CYS A 351 -13.45 -10.11 20.76
CA CYS A 351 -13.96 -9.89 19.39
C CYS A 351 -15.48 -9.65 19.32
N ALA A 352 -16.10 -9.30 20.45
CA ALA A 352 -17.51 -8.96 20.55
C ALA A 352 -17.67 -7.67 21.37
N CYS A 353 -18.83 -7.04 21.30
CA CYS A 353 -19.14 -5.89 22.15
C CYS A 353 -18.90 -6.25 23.62
N PRO A 354 -18.19 -5.42 24.39
CA PRO A 354 -18.03 -5.64 25.82
C PRO A 354 -19.41 -5.63 26.50
N PRO A 355 -19.54 -6.34 27.63
CA PRO A 355 -20.83 -6.47 28.30
C PRO A 355 -21.31 -5.09 28.79
N PRO A 356 -22.63 -4.85 28.95
CA PRO A 356 -23.20 -3.55 29.33
C PRO A 356 -22.54 -2.91 30.56
N GLU A 357 -22.08 -3.74 31.51
CA GLU A 357 -21.40 -3.33 32.73
C GLU A 357 -20.10 -2.55 32.47
N ALA A 358 -19.44 -2.79 31.34
CA ALA A 358 -18.24 -2.05 30.93
C ALA A 358 -18.54 -0.58 30.53
N TRP A 359 -19.80 -0.23 30.35
CA TRP A 359 -20.26 1.12 29.97
C TRP A 359 -20.86 1.90 31.14
N VAL A 360 -21.03 1.27 32.30
CA VAL A 360 -21.46 1.95 33.51
C VAL A 360 -20.21 2.56 34.13
N SER A 361 -20.04 3.88 33.98
CA SER A 361 -19.02 4.61 34.71
C SER A 361 -19.27 4.41 36.21
N GLU A 362 -18.33 3.81 36.93
CA GLU A 362 -18.31 3.94 38.38
C GLU A 362 -18.30 5.45 38.68
N ALA A 363 -19.35 5.93 39.35
CA ALA A 363 -19.31 7.27 39.93
C ALA A 363 -18.08 7.33 40.83
N PRO A 364 -17.36 8.46 40.91
CA PRO A 364 -16.27 8.59 41.87
C PRO A 364 -16.81 8.24 43.25
N ASP A 365 -16.22 7.25 43.92
CA ASP A 365 -16.52 6.90 45.30
C ASP A 365 -16.31 8.16 46.16
N GLU A 366 -17.40 8.80 46.59
CA GLU A 366 -17.37 9.88 47.58
C GLU A 366 -17.02 9.36 49.00
N ASP A 367 -16.78 8.05 49.18
CA ASP A 367 -16.60 7.39 50.48
C ASP A 367 -15.16 6.88 50.76
N GLN A 368 -14.13 7.43 50.13
CA GLN A 368 -12.72 7.21 50.55
C GLN A 368 -12.09 8.38 51.33
N GLU A 369 -12.89 9.20 52.03
CA GLU A 369 -12.40 10.23 52.96
C GLU A 369 -12.65 9.91 54.46
N ALA A 370 -12.87 8.64 54.82
CA ALA A 370 -12.96 8.25 56.23
C ALA A 370 -12.39 6.86 56.54
N ALA A 371 -11.07 6.77 56.72
CA ALA A 371 -10.40 5.85 57.66
C ALA A 371 -8.97 6.29 57.97
#